data_AF-A0A1H7N6Y3-F1
#
_entry.id   AF-A0A1H7N6Y3-F1
#
_cell.length_a   1.000
_cell.length_b   1.000
_cell.length_c   1.000
_cell.angle_alpha   90.00
_cell.angle_beta   90.00
_cell.angle_gamma   90.00
#
_symmetry.space_group_name_H-M   'P 1'
#
loop_
_entity.id
_entity.type
_entity.pdbx_description
1 polymer ?
#
loop_
_entity_poly.entity_id
_entity_poly.type
_entity_poly.pdbx_seq_one_letter_code
_entity_poly.pdbx_strand_id
1 'polypeptide(L)'
;MNKVIVKKFTAFTAAIMCMSMAVVSAYASPVLVEETERYVRDVVEFLPGDVNGDGKVNVTDITLAVAHFKGVRKLNNISAADFDGDGFITLSDINILAAKVKGKG
;
A
#
# COMPACT_ATOMS: atom_id res chain seq x y z
N MET A 1 37.17 -58.62 -0.56
CA MET A 1 36.37 -57.41 -0.25
C MET A 1 35.05 -57.83 0.39
N ASN A 2 34.86 -57.56 1.68
CA ASN A 2 33.83 -58.23 2.48
C ASN A 2 32.42 -57.70 2.14
N LYS A 3 31.64 -58.46 1.35
CA LYS A 3 30.32 -58.05 0.82
C LYS A 3 29.33 -57.60 1.90
N VAL A 4 29.54 -58.01 3.15
CA VAL A 4 28.74 -57.64 4.32
C VAL A 4 28.97 -56.18 4.74
N ILE A 5 30.20 -55.68 4.65
CA ILE A 5 30.56 -54.31 5.06
C ILE A 5 30.03 -53.30 4.04
N VAL A 6 30.15 -53.60 2.75
CA VAL A 6 29.62 -52.76 1.67
C VAL A 6 28.10 -52.64 1.77
N LYS A 7 27.36 -53.75 1.99
CA LYS A 7 25.90 -53.72 2.18
C LYS A 7 25.46 -52.88 3.40
N LYS A 8 26.22 -52.92 4.50
CA LYS A 8 25.93 -52.08 5.68
C LYS A 8 26.17 -50.60 5.42
N PHE A 9 27.20 -50.27 4.63
CA PHE A 9 27.51 -48.89 4.26
C PHE A 9 26.49 -48.31 3.26
N THR A 10 26.07 -49.10 2.26
CA THR A 10 25.04 -48.69 1.30
C THR A 10 23.66 -48.55 1.93
N ALA A 11 23.33 -49.37 2.94
CA ALA A 11 22.09 -49.21 3.70
C ALA A 11 22.08 -47.93 4.55
N PHE A 12 23.24 -47.53 5.07
CA PHE A 12 23.38 -46.32 5.88
C PHE A 12 23.19 -45.04 5.04
N THR A 13 23.72 -45.02 3.82
CA THR A 13 23.56 -43.85 2.92
C THR A 13 22.13 -43.72 2.37
N ALA A 14 21.43 -44.83 2.12
CA ALA A 14 20.03 -44.81 1.69
C ALA A 14 19.09 -44.21 2.76
N ALA A 15 19.31 -44.55 4.04
CA ALA A 15 18.52 -43.99 5.14
C ALA A 15 18.70 -42.47 5.31
N ILE A 16 19.92 -41.97 5.07
CA ILE A 16 20.24 -40.53 5.16
C ILE A 16 19.57 -39.73 4.03
N MET A 17 19.52 -40.26 2.80
CA MET A 17 18.81 -39.60 1.69
C MET A 17 17.29 -39.58 1.88
N CYS A 18 16.70 -40.62 2.46
CA CYS A 18 15.26 -40.63 2.70
C CYS A 18 14.82 -39.60 3.77
N MET A 19 15.65 -39.36 4.78
CA MET A 19 15.36 -38.31 5.76
C MET A 19 15.44 -36.91 5.14
N SER A 20 16.39 -36.63 4.24
CA SER A 20 16.52 -35.30 3.61
C SER A 20 15.36 -34.95 2.67
N MET A 21 14.75 -35.93 1.99
CA MET A 21 13.56 -35.69 1.16
C MET A 21 12.29 -35.44 2.00
N ALA A 22 12.20 -36.01 3.20
CA ALA A 22 11.07 -35.80 4.09
C ALA A 22 11.08 -34.40 4.73
N VAL A 23 12.25 -33.88 5.14
CA VAL A 23 12.35 -32.48 5.60
C VAL A 23 12.02 -31.49 4.48
N VAL A 24 12.25 -31.87 3.22
CA VAL A 24 11.91 -31.03 2.06
C VAL A 24 10.40 -30.79 1.92
N SER A 25 9.59 -31.81 2.22
CA SER A 25 8.13 -31.69 2.16
C SER A 25 7.52 -30.98 3.37
N ALA A 26 8.20 -30.97 4.52
CA ALA A 26 7.69 -30.35 5.74
C ALA A 26 7.86 -28.81 5.76
N TYR A 27 8.80 -28.26 4.98
CA TYR A 27 8.95 -26.81 4.83
C TYR A 27 8.03 -26.19 3.78
N ALA A 28 7.19 -26.97 3.10
CA ALA A 28 6.04 -26.45 2.36
C ALA A 28 4.97 -25.98 3.36
N SER A 29 5.37 -25.09 4.28
CA SER A 29 4.43 -24.25 4.98
C SER A 29 3.73 -23.40 3.91
N PRO A 30 2.39 -23.46 3.76
CA PRO A 30 1.72 -22.40 3.03
C PRO A 30 2.07 -21.11 3.75
N VAL A 31 2.87 -20.29 3.08
CA VAL A 31 3.10 -18.88 3.45
C VAL A 31 1.73 -18.33 3.79
N LEU A 32 1.56 -17.90 5.04
CA LEU A 32 0.33 -17.28 5.51
C LEU A 32 0.12 -15.99 4.71
N VAL A 33 -0.56 -16.10 3.57
CA VAL A 33 -1.12 -15.00 2.78
C VAL A 33 -2.30 -14.31 3.49
N GLU A 34 -2.52 -14.59 4.78
CA GLU A 34 -3.56 -13.91 5.56
C GLU A 34 -3.18 -12.49 5.99
N GLU A 35 -1.90 -12.10 5.89
CA GLU A 35 -1.49 -10.73 6.20
C GLU A 35 -1.75 -9.76 5.03
N THR A 36 -1.94 -10.26 3.80
CA THR A 36 -2.15 -9.41 2.61
C THR A 36 -3.61 -8.98 2.40
N GLU A 37 -4.59 -9.73 2.91
CA GLU A 37 -6.02 -9.41 2.71
C GLU A 37 -6.53 -8.28 3.62
N ARG A 38 -5.82 -7.97 4.72
CA ARG A 38 -6.17 -6.86 5.61
C ARG A 38 -5.60 -5.52 5.15
N TYR A 39 -4.69 -5.53 4.18
CA TYR A 39 -4.06 -4.35 3.57
C TYR A 39 -4.77 -3.88 2.28
N VAL A 40 -5.87 -4.54 1.88
CA VAL A 40 -6.78 -4.07 0.82
C VAL A 40 -7.95 -3.26 1.41
N ARG A 41 -7.75 -2.67 2.59
CA ARG A 41 -8.53 -1.53 3.05
C ARG A 41 -7.63 -0.32 2.98
N ASP A 42 -8.02 0.64 2.16
CA ASP A 42 -7.38 1.95 2.02
C ASP A 42 -6.09 1.94 1.19
N VAL A 43 -6.16 1.45 -0.05
CA VAL A 43 -5.61 2.28 -1.12
C VAL A 43 -6.52 3.50 -1.13
N VAL A 44 -6.25 4.49 -0.27
CA VAL A 44 -6.91 5.79 -0.34
C VAL A 44 -6.54 6.28 -1.73
N GLU A 45 -7.43 6.12 -2.70
CA GLU A 45 -7.30 6.80 -3.98
C GLU A 45 -7.15 8.28 -3.60
N PHE A 46 -5.95 8.80 -3.78
CA PHE A 46 -5.69 10.20 -3.59
C PHE A 46 -6.54 10.92 -4.65
N LEU A 47 -7.68 11.45 -4.21
CA LEU A 47 -8.61 12.17 -5.06
C LEU A 47 -8.18 13.64 -5.07
N PRO A 48 -7.61 14.17 -6.17
CA PRO A 48 -7.13 15.54 -6.20
C PRO A 48 -8.30 16.51 -5.99
N GLY A 49 -8.20 17.39 -4.99
CA GLY A 49 -9.27 18.30 -4.58
C GLY A 49 -10.16 17.81 -3.44
N ASP A 50 -10.00 16.57 -2.98
CA ASP A 50 -10.66 16.06 -1.77
C ASP A 50 -9.82 16.47 -0.55
N VAL A 51 -10.11 17.67 -0.05
CA VAL A 51 -9.30 18.31 0.99
C VAL A 51 -9.64 17.75 2.38
N ASN A 52 -10.85 17.21 2.55
CA ASN A 52 -11.31 16.62 3.81
C ASN A 52 -11.17 15.09 3.88
N GLY A 53 -10.89 14.42 2.76
CA GLY A 53 -10.73 12.97 2.67
C GLY A 53 -12.05 12.20 2.72
N ASP A 54 -13.17 12.82 2.31
CA ASP A 54 -14.50 12.20 2.35
C ASP A 54 -14.84 11.40 1.08
N GLY A 55 -13.93 11.37 0.11
CA GLY A 55 -14.05 10.69 -1.17
C GLY A 55 -14.84 11.49 -2.22
N LYS A 56 -15.14 12.78 -1.98
CA LYS A 56 -15.90 13.63 -2.91
C LYS A 56 -15.25 15.01 -3.01
N VAL A 57 -15.14 15.51 -4.24
CA VAL A 57 -14.69 16.89 -4.49
C VAL A 57 -15.90 17.81 -4.65
N ASN A 58 -16.16 18.66 -3.66
CA ASN A 58 -17.33 19.53 -3.64
C ASN A 58 -17.03 20.91 -3.01
N VAL A 59 -18.09 21.72 -2.77
CA VAL A 59 -17.95 23.09 -2.24
C VAL A 59 -17.40 23.11 -0.81
N THR A 60 -17.54 22.01 -0.07
CA THR A 60 -16.95 21.85 1.27
C THR A 60 -15.42 21.92 1.19
N ASP A 61 -14.81 21.28 0.19
CA ASP A 61 -13.36 21.31 -0.03
C ASP A 61 -12.86 22.72 -0.38
N ILE A 62 -13.60 23.43 -1.22
CA ILE A 62 -13.33 24.85 -1.54
C ILE A 62 -13.32 25.68 -0.25
N THR A 63 -14.32 25.47 0.62
CA THR A 63 -14.45 26.23 1.86
C THR A 63 -13.27 25.96 2.80
N LEU A 64 -12.80 24.71 2.85
CA LEU A 64 -11.63 24.32 3.65
C LEU A 64 -10.33 24.90 3.10
N ALA A 65 -10.13 24.86 1.78
CA ALA A 65 -8.99 25.50 1.11
C ALA A 65 -8.95 27.01 1.36
N VAL A 66 -10.10 27.69 1.30
CA VAL A 66 -10.21 29.13 1.62
C VAL A 66 -9.92 29.40 3.10
N ALA A 67 -10.41 28.55 4.01
CA ALA A 67 -10.13 28.69 5.45
C ALA A 67 -8.64 28.53 5.74
N HIS A 68 -7.94 27.66 5.01
CA HIS A 68 -6.49 27.52 5.07
C HIS A 68 -5.75 28.74 4.55
N PHE A 69 -6.11 29.20 3.36
CA PHE A 69 -5.54 30.41 2.76
C PHE A 69 -5.69 31.62 3.69
N LYS A 70 -6.81 31.74 4.40
CA LYS A 70 -7.06 32.81 5.39
C LYS A 70 -6.38 32.59 6.74
N GLY A 71 -5.68 31.48 6.95
CA GLY A 71 -5.03 31.14 8.23
C GLY A 71 -6.01 30.78 9.36
N VAL A 72 -7.28 30.52 9.04
CA VAL A 72 -8.33 30.19 10.02
C VAL A 72 -8.23 28.72 10.44
N ARG A 73 -7.88 27.84 9.51
CA ARG A 73 -7.80 26.40 9.75
C ARG A 73 -6.64 25.77 9.01
N LYS A 74 -5.83 24.96 9.70
CA LYS A 74 -4.78 24.15 9.05
C LYS A 74 -5.39 22.92 8.37
N LEU A 75 -4.84 22.56 7.22
CA LEU A 75 -5.22 21.35 6.49
C LEU A 75 -4.27 20.21 6.85
N ASN A 76 -4.81 19.00 6.84
CA ASN A 76 -4.02 17.79 7.06
C ASN A 76 -3.30 17.35 5.79
N ASN A 77 -3.89 17.64 4.62
CA ASN A 77 -3.36 17.28 3.33
C ASN A 77 -3.23 18.53 2.45
N ILE A 78 -2.02 19.06 2.38
CA ILE A 78 -1.71 20.24 1.54
C ILE A 78 -1.72 19.83 0.07
N SER A 79 -1.20 18.65 -0.25
CA SER A 79 -1.09 18.15 -1.63
C SER A 79 -2.45 17.98 -2.31
N ALA A 80 -3.53 17.72 -1.57
CA ALA A 80 -4.88 17.67 -2.13
C ALA A 80 -5.43 19.04 -2.56
N ALA A 81 -4.89 20.13 -2.00
CA ALA A 81 -5.33 21.50 -2.26
C ALA A 81 -4.33 22.32 -3.10
N ASP A 82 -3.09 21.84 -3.26
CA ASP A 82 -2.04 22.42 -4.11
C ASP A 82 -2.17 21.85 -5.53
N PHE A 83 -2.71 22.65 -6.45
CA PHE A 83 -3.04 22.21 -7.80
C PHE A 83 -1.97 22.56 -8.83
N ASP A 84 -1.14 23.57 -8.56
CA ASP A 84 -0.02 23.94 -9.43
C ASP A 84 1.33 23.32 -9.01
N GLY A 85 1.38 22.73 -7.82
CA GLY A 85 2.51 21.95 -7.31
C GLY A 85 3.65 22.82 -6.78
N ASP A 86 3.38 24.09 -6.46
CA ASP A 86 4.38 25.02 -5.96
C ASP A 86 4.68 24.87 -4.46
N GLY A 87 3.90 24.03 -3.76
CA GLY A 87 4.01 23.77 -2.33
C GLY A 87 3.22 24.73 -1.44
N PHE A 88 2.50 25.68 -2.02
CA PHE A 88 1.68 26.67 -1.32
C PHE A 88 0.22 26.57 -1.75
N ILE A 89 -0.69 26.89 -0.82
CA ILE A 89 -2.12 26.97 -1.15
C ILE A 89 -2.45 28.44 -1.34
N THR A 90 -2.67 28.82 -2.59
CA THR A 90 -2.94 30.20 -3.00
C THR A 90 -4.36 30.37 -3.54
N LEU A 91 -4.70 31.60 -3.96
CA LEU A 91 -5.98 31.87 -4.62
C LEU A 91 -6.06 31.20 -6.01
N SER A 92 -4.92 30.95 -6.66
CA SER A 92 -4.86 30.24 -7.95
C SER A 92 -5.40 28.82 -7.81
N ASP A 93 -4.97 28.10 -6.77
CA ASP A 93 -5.43 26.74 -6.48
C ASP A 93 -6.93 26.68 -6.19
N ILE A 94 -7.43 27.64 -5.42
CA ILE A 94 -8.86 27.74 -5.10
C ILE A 94 -9.69 27.95 -6.38
N ASN A 95 -9.20 28.74 -7.33
CA ASN A 95 -9.88 28.94 -8.61
C ASN A 95 -9.91 27.66 -9.46
N ILE A 96 -8.81 26.90 -9.48
CA ILE A 96 -8.73 25.61 -10.20
C ILE A 96 -9.70 24.60 -9.56
N LEU A 97 -9.69 24.48 -8.23
CA LEU A 97 -10.61 23.62 -7.48
C LEU A 97 -12.07 24.00 -7.74
N ALA A 98 -12.38 25.30 -7.74
CA ALA A 98 -13.74 25.78 -8.03
C ALA A 98 -14.19 25.47 -9.47
N ALA A 99 -13.28 25.56 -10.45
CA ALA A 99 -13.56 25.17 -11.83
C ALA A 99 -13.87 23.66 -11.94
N LYS A 100 -13.10 22.83 -11.21
CA LYS A 100 -13.31 21.38 -11.11
C LYS A 100 -14.69 21.04 -10.54
N VAL A 101 -15.05 21.63 -9.40
CA VAL A 101 -16.36 21.41 -8.73
C VAL A 101 -17.52 21.86 -9.62
N LYS A 102 -17.33 22.91 -10.43
CA LYS A 102 -18.35 23.44 -11.34
C LYS A 102 -18.50 22.61 -12.63
N GLY A 103 -17.64 21.62 -12.88
CA GLY A 103 -17.64 20.80 -14.09
C GLY A 103 -17.16 21.56 -15.34
N LYS A 104 -16.33 22.60 -15.15
CA LYS A 104 -15.80 23.45 -16.24
C LYS A 104 -14.31 23.25 -16.53
N GLY A 105 -13.69 22.17 -16.04
CA GLY A 105 -12.28 21.85 -16.26
C GLY A 105 -12.07 20.36 -16.41
#